data_AF-A0A976L0L5-F1
#
_entry.id   AF-A0A976L0L5-F1
#
_cell.length_a   1.000
_cell.length_b   1.000
_cell.length_c   1.000
_cell.angle_alpha   90.00
_cell.angle_beta   90.00
_cell.angle_gamma   90.00
#
_symmetry.space_group_name_H-M   'P 1'
#
loop_
_entity.id
_entity.type
_entity.pdbx_description
1 polymer ?
#
loop_
_entity_poly.entity_id
_entity_poly.type
_entity_poly.pdbx_seq_one_letter_code
_entity_poly.pdbx_strand_id
1 'polypeptide(L)'
;MLIFQNEKIWRILTNIWTVVFVAFIIFDFFQFNKFEYLTAPFSFIYIGILGLFVGTKEFDRWYEMHEGRHPGEIFIILWTIVIFSLLALSFFLDGGYRVSSEAIADYIMVLSVFALTQKSKRLYEKKKKKSVN
;
A
#
# COMPACT_ATOMS: atom_id res chain seq x y z
N MET A 1 -26.84 3.55 -6.19
CA MET A 1 -25.69 3.56 -7.11
C MET A 1 -24.46 3.24 -6.28
N LEU A 2 -23.89 2.04 -6.42
CA LEU A 2 -22.91 1.50 -5.47
C LEU A 2 -21.56 2.23 -5.64
N ILE A 3 -21.36 3.29 -4.86
CA ILE A 3 -20.09 4.03 -4.73
C ILE A 3 -18.92 3.05 -4.50
N PHE A 4 -19.18 1.93 -3.82
CA PHE A 4 -18.21 0.86 -3.54
C PHE A 4 -17.84 -0.05 -4.72
N GLN A 5 -18.52 0.03 -5.87
CA GLN A 5 -18.17 -0.75 -7.08
C GLN A 5 -17.17 -0.04 -8.00
N ASN A 6 -16.85 1.23 -7.74
CA ASN A 6 -16.01 1.99 -8.65
C ASN A 6 -14.53 1.93 -8.23
N GLU A 7 -13.72 1.22 -9.01
CA GLU A 7 -12.26 1.10 -8.82
C GLU A 7 -11.58 2.48 -8.70
N LYS A 8 -12.08 3.51 -9.39
CA LYS A 8 -11.54 4.87 -9.33
C LYS A 8 -11.67 5.47 -7.93
N ILE A 9 -12.76 5.19 -7.23
CA ILE A 9 -13.01 5.73 -5.88
C ILE A 9 -12.05 5.06 -4.88
N TRP A 10 -11.93 3.73 -4.96
CA TRP A 10 -10.97 3.00 -4.14
C TRP A 10 -9.53 3.46 -4.38
N ARG A 11 -9.15 3.68 -5.64
CA ARG A 11 -7.84 4.22 -6.01
C ARG A 11 -7.58 5.60 -5.40
N ILE A 12 -8.53 6.52 -5.52
CA ILE A 12 -8.41 7.87 -4.94
C ILE A 12 -8.28 7.76 -3.42
N LEU A 13 -9.11 6.94 -2.79
CA LEU A 13 -9.11 6.74 -1.35
C LEU A 13 -7.79 6.13 -0.86
N THR A 14 -7.25 5.11 -1.54
CA THR A 14 -5.94 4.53 -1.23
C THR A 14 -4.84 5.57 -1.37
N ASN A 15 -4.81 6.33 -2.46
CA ASN A 15 -3.78 7.35 -2.66
C ASN A 15 -3.83 8.45 -1.59
N ILE A 16 -5.03 8.95 -1.26
CA ILE A 16 -5.22 9.94 -0.20
C ILE A 16 -4.70 9.38 1.13
N TRP A 17 -5.12 8.18 1.50
CA TRP A 17 -4.69 7.60 2.77
C TRP A 17 -3.22 7.24 2.81
N THR A 18 -2.62 6.84 1.69
CA THR A 18 -1.16 6.66 1.61
C THR A 18 -0.45 7.96 1.91
N VAL A 19 -0.86 9.07 1.28
CA VAL A 19 -0.23 10.38 1.52
C VAL A 19 -0.41 10.81 2.96
N VAL A 20 -1.63 10.72 3.51
CA VAL A 20 -1.91 11.11 4.89
C VAL A 20 -1.11 10.27 5.88
N PHE A 21 -1.07 8.96 5.68
CA PHE A 21 -0.38 8.07 6.60
C PHE A 21 1.14 8.21 6.49
N VAL A 22 1.71 8.31 5.27
CA VAL A 22 3.13 8.60 5.07
C VAL A 22 3.53 9.94 5.69
N ALA A 23 2.72 10.98 5.52
CA ALA A 23 2.97 12.26 6.15
C ALA A 23 2.93 12.16 7.69
N PHE A 24 1.97 11.39 8.22
CA PHE A 24 1.84 11.16 9.66
C PHE A 24 3.06 10.43 10.23
N ILE A 25 3.51 9.31 9.64
CA ILE A 25 4.68 8.57 10.15
C ILE A 25 5.96 9.41 10.10
N ILE A 26 6.14 10.24 9.06
CA ILE A 26 7.30 11.13 8.96
C ILE A 26 7.22 12.20 10.05
N PHE A 27 6.04 12.81 10.24
CA PHE A 27 5.82 13.82 11.26
C PHE A 27 6.06 13.25 12.68
N ASP A 28 5.48 12.10 13.00
CA ASP A 28 5.60 11.49 14.32
C ASP A 28 7.05 11.05 14.61
N PHE A 29 7.76 10.55 13.59
CA PHE A 29 9.19 10.23 13.69
C PHE A 29 10.02 11.45 14.14
N PHE A 30 9.79 12.63 13.55
CA PHE A 30 10.46 13.86 13.97
C PHE A 30 9.96 14.44 15.30
N GLN A 31 8.83 13.94 15.81
CA GLN A 31 8.32 14.27 17.13
C GLN A 31 8.75 13.29 18.22
N PHE A 32 9.68 12.36 17.91
CA PHE A 32 10.12 11.29 18.82
C PHE A 32 8.97 10.39 19.26
N ASN A 33 8.07 10.04 18.33
CA ASN A 33 6.94 9.13 18.54
C ASN A 33 5.95 9.58 19.64
N LYS A 34 5.78 10.90 19.83
CA LYS A 34 4.78 11.46 20.77
C LYS A 34 3.35 11.04 20.45
N PHE A 35 3.08 10.66 19.20
CA PHE A 35 1.75 10.30 18.70
C PHE A 35 1.65 8.82 18.34
N GLU A 36 2.52 7.96 18.88
CA GLU A 36 2.55 6.52 18.58
C GLU A 36 1.18 5.82 18.80
N TYR A 37 0.39 6.31 19.76
CA TYR A 37 -0.98 5.83 20.02
C TYR A 37 -1.95 6.00 18.84
N LEU A 38 -1.66 6.91 17.90
CA LEU A 38 -2.44 7.11 16.67
C LEU A 38 -1.93 6.25 15.51
N THR A 39 -0.70 5.75 15.57
CA THR A 39 -0.08 5.03 14.47
C THR A 39 -0.82 3.72 14.17
N ALA A 40 -1.22 2.97 15.21
CA ALA A 40 -1.99 1.74 15.03
C ALA A 40 -3.38 1.97 14.40
N PRO A 41 -4.23 2.90 14.88
CA PRO A 41 -5.48 3.24 14.20
C PRO A 41 -5.30 3.64 12.73
N PHE A 42 -4.30 4.47 12.43
CA PHE A 42 -4.04 4.91 11.05
C PHE A 42 -3.58 3.75 10.16
N SER A 43 -2.69 2.89 10.67
CA SER A 43 -2.22 1.68 10.01
C SER A 43 -3.39 0.75 9.65
N PHE A 44 -4.31 0.49 10.58
CA PHE A 44 -5.46 -0.38 10.31
C PHE A 44 -6.39 0.18 9.23
N ILE A 45 -6.66 1.48 9.26
CA ILE A 45 -7.46 2.14 8.22
C ILE A 45 -6.74 2.02 6.87
N TYR A 46 -5.44 2.30 6.85
CA TYR A 46 -4.62 2.24 5.65
C TYR A 46 -4.58 0.83 5.03
N ILE A 47 -4.26 -0.21 5.82
CA ILE A 47 -4.26 -1.61 5.35
C ILE A 47 -5.65 -2.01 4.86
N GLY A 48 -6.71 -1.66 5.58
CA GLY A 48 -8.07 -2.00 5.21
C GLY A 48 -8.43 -1.44 3.83
N ILE A 49 -8.11 -0.17 3.59
CA ILE A 49 -8.38 0.51 2.32
C ILE A 49 -7.51 -0.03 1.19
N LEU A 50 -6.23 -0.30 1.46
CA LEU A 50 -5.33 -0.92 0.49
C LEU A 50 -5.83 -2.32 0.09
N GLY A 51 -6.23 -3.13 1.07
CA GLY A 51 -6.77 -4.48 0.86
C GLY A 51 -8.05 -4.46 0.04
N LEU A 52 -8.98 -3.55 0.33
CA LEU A 52 -10.21 -3.37 -0.43
C LEU A 52 -9.94 -2.96 -1.87
N PHE A 53 -9.08 -1.95 -2.09
CA PHE A 53 -8.70 -1.51 -3.43
C PHE A 53 -8.08 -2.64 -4.26
N VAL A 54 -7.12 -3.36 -3.67
CA VAL A 54 -6.45 -4.48 -4.33
C VAL A 54 -7.43 -5.60 -4.62
N GLY A 55 -8.29 -5.94 -3.65
CA GLY A 55 -9.32 -6.95 -3.80
C GLY A 55 -10.23 -6.64 -4.98
N THR A 56 -10.86 -5.46 -5.00
CA THR A 56 -11.75 -5.03 -6.10
C THR A 56 -11.06 -5.08 -7.46
N LYS A 57 -9.85 -4.51 -7.55
CA LYS A 57 -9.05 -4.52 -8.79
C LYS A 57 -8.75 -5.93 -9.28
N GLU A 58 -8.40 -6.84 -8.38
CA GLU A 58 -8.07 -8.22 -8.73
C GLU A 58 -9.33 -8.98 -9.16
N PHE A 59 -10.47 -8.80 -8.48
CA PHE A 59 -11.76 -9.35 -8.89
C PHE A 59 -12.14 -8.87 -10.29
N ASP A 60 -12.08 -7.56 -10.54
CA ASP A 60 -12.43 -6.98 -11.83
C ASP A 60 -11.57 -7.54 -12.97
N ARG A 61 -10.28 -7.79 -12.72
CA ARG A 61 -9.40 -8.43 -13.72
C ARG A 61 -9.83 -9.86 -14.03
N TRP A 62 -10.17 -10.65 -13.02
CA TRP A 62 -10.54 -12.05 -13.22
C TRP A 62 -11.92 -12.24 -13.87
N TYR A 63 -12.83 -11.26 -13.70
CA TYR A 63 -14.15 -11.23 -14.32
C TYR A 63 -14.21 -10.43 -15.63
N GLU A 64 -13.04 -10.05 -16.19
CA GLU A 64 -12.92 -9.33 -17.47
C GLU A 64 -13.65 -7.97 -17.50
N MET A 65 -13.91 -7.38 -16.33
CA MET A 65 -14.59 -6.09 -16.19
C MET A 65 -13.63 -4.88 -16.24
N HIS A 66 -12.34 -5.08 -16.58
CA HIS A 66 -11.33 -4.01 -16.55
C HIS A 66 -10.36 -3.97 -17.75
N GLU A 67 -10.16 -2.75 -18.28
CA GLU A 67 -9.22 -2.41 -19.37
C GLU A 67 -7.97 -1.61 -18.91
N GLY A 68 -7.90 -1.20 -17.63
CA GLY A 68 -6.85 -0.28 -17.15
C GLY A 68 -5.54 -0.95 -16.70
N ARG A 69 -4.42 -0.65 -17.37
CA ARG A 69 -3.07 -1.00 -16.90
C ARG A 69 -2.49 0.13 -16.04
N HIS A 70 -2.38 -0.10 -14.73
CA HIS A 70 -1.65 0.81 -13.84
C HIS A 70 -0.50 0.09 -13.12
N PRO A 71 0.74 0.57 -13.24
CA PRO A 71 1.91 -0.03 -12.60
C PRO A 71 1.89 0.29 -11.11
N GLY A 72 1.79 -0.74 -10.27
CA GLY A 72 1.92 -0.63 -8.81
C GLY A 72 3.37 -0.45 -8.34
N GLU A 73 4.33 -0.38 -9.27
CA GLU A 73 5.77 -0.28 -8.99
C GLU A 73 6.12 1.05 -8.34
N ILE A 74 5.52 2.15 -8.81
CA ILE A 74 5.72 3.49 -8.22
C ILE A 74 5.34 3.49 -6.75
N PHE A 75 4.26 2.78 -6.40
CA PHE A 75 3.75 2.72 -5.03
C PHE A 75 4.77 2.05 -4.09
N ILE A 76 5.40 0.95 -4.53
CA ILE A 76 6.46 0.32 -3.74
C ILE A 76 7.67 1.23 -3.63
N ILE A 77 8.13 1.80 -4.74
CA ILE A 77 9.33 2.65 -4.75
C ILE A 77 9.18 3.77 -3.72
N LEU A 78 8.01 4.42 -3.68
CA LEU A 78 7.71 5.46 -2.69
C LEU A 78 7.80 4.92 -1.25
N TRP A 79 7.13 3.80 -0.96
CA TRP A 79 7.18 3.16 0.36
C TRP A 79 8.59 2.73 0.78
N THR A 80 9.34 2.12 -0.14
CA THR A 80 10.73 1.70 0.07
C THR A 80 11.58 2.92 0.39
N ILE A 81 11.50 4.00 -0.38
CA ILE A 81 12.26 5.23 -0.14
C ILE A 81 11.94 5.78 1.25
N VAL A 82 10.65 5.89 1.61
CA VAL A 82 10.23 6.43 2.91
C VAL A 82 10.81 5.59 4.06
N ILE A 83 10.59 4.28 4.06
CA ILE A 83 11.00 3.41 5.16
C ILE A 83 12.52 3.33 5.26
N PHE A 84 13.23 3.19 4.13
CA PHE A 84 14.69 3.20 4.15
C PHE A 84 15.25 4.53 4.64
N SER A 85 14.64 5.66 4.27
CA SER A 85 15.05 6.97 4.76
C SER A 85 14.86 7.09 6.27
N LEU A 86 13.71 6.66 6.80
CA LEU A 86 13.45 6.69 8.24
C LEU A 86 14.38 5.74 9.03
N LEU A 87 14.66 4.55 8.50
CA LEU A 87 15.62 3.63 9.10
C LEU A 87 17.05 4.16 9.07
N ALA A 88 17.48 4.74 7.95
CA ALA A 88 18.79 5.37 7.84
C ALA A 88 18.92 6.54 8.83
N LEU A 89 17.91 7.42 8.89
CA LEU A 89 17.89 8.52 9.86
C LEU A 89 17.90 8.00 11.31
N SER A 90 17.14 6.95 11.62
CA SER A 90 17.15 6.32 12.96
C SER A 90 18.52 5.74 13.32
N PHE A 91 19.28 5.25 12.34
CA PHE A 91 20.63 4.74 12.54
C PHE A 91 21.70 5.83 12.70
N PHE A 92 21.60 6.93 11.93
CA PHE A 92 22.60 8.00 11.93
C PHE A 92 22.33 9.11 12.95
N LEU A 93 21.08 9.33 13.35
CA LEU A 93 20.70 10.34 14.33
C LEU A 93 20.62 9.73 15.73
N ASP A 94 21.65 10.00 16.54
CA ASP A 94 21.58 9.76 17.97
C ASP A 94 20.45 10.61 18.58
N GLY A 95 19.62 10.03 19.47
CA GLY A 95 18.56 10.78 20.17
C GLY A 95 17.21 10.11 20.32
N GLY A 96 17.09 8.79 20.08
CA GLY A 96 15.83 8.07 20.32
C GLY A 96 14.84 8.12 19.16
N TYR A 97 15.28 8.55 17.96
CA TYR A 97 14.52 8.37 16.73
C TYR A 97 14.31 6.89 16.46
N ARG A 98 13.05 6.43 16.46
CA ARG A 98 12.68 5.04 16.22
C ARG A 98 11.54 4.99 15.24
N VAL A 99 11.65 4.11 14.25
CA VAL A 99 10.54 3.83 13.34
C VAL A 99 9.51 2.97 14.08
N SER A 100 8.23 3.35 14.03
CA SER A 100 7.16 2.56 14.64
C SER A 100 7.06 1.17 13.99
N SER A 101 6.72 0.18 14.81
CA SER A 101 6.54 -1.20 14.35
C SER A 101 5.42 -1.35 13.32
N GLU A 102 4.38 -0.52 13.42
CA GLU A 102 3.23 -0.47 12.53
C GLU A 102 3.64 0.04 11.15
N ALA A 103 4.49 1.08 11.08
CA ALA A 103 5.02 1.57 9.81
C ALA A 103 5.84 0.48 9.07
N ILE A 104 6.60 -0.33 9.81
CA ILE A 104 7.32 -1.50 9.25
C ILE A 104 6.34 -2.58 8.80
N ALA A 105 5.31 -2.89 9.61
CA ALA A 105 4.29 -3.88 9.27
C ALA A 105 3.52 -3.48 8.00
N ASP A 106 3.17 -2.21 7.86
CA ASP A 106 2.49 -1.66 6.69
C ASP A 106 3.36 -1.75 5.44
N TYR A 107 4.67 -1.49 5.56
CA TYR A 107 5.60 -1.69 4.45
C TYR A 107 5.65 -3.15 3.98
N ILE A 108 5.72 -4.09 4.92
CA ILE A 108 5.66 -5.53 4.62
C ILE A 108 4.33 -5.88 3.93
N MET A 109 3.22 -5.30 4.38
CA MET A 109 1.91 -5.49 3.75
C MET A 109 1.90 -4.96 2.31
N VAL A 110 2.45 -3.77 2.05
CA VAL A 110 2.56 -3.20 0.70
C VAL A 110 3.36 -4.12 -0.23
N LEU A 111 4.51 -4.62 0.23
CA LEU A 111 5.31 -5.58 -0.53
C LEU A 111 4.55 -6.88 -0.81
N SER A 112 3.85 -7.39 0.21
CA SER A 112 3.06 -8.62 0.12
C SER A 112 1.93 -8.48 -0.90
N VAL A 113 1.16 -7.39 -0.81
CA VAL A 113 0.11 -7.02 -1.76
C VAL A 113 0.67 -6.95 -3.18
N PHE A 114 1.81 -6.30 -3.38
CA PHE A 114 2.41 -6.23 -4.70
C PHE A 114 2.82 -7.61 -5.23
N ALA A 115 3.48 -8.43 -4.42
CA ALA A 115 3.87 -9.78 -4.82
C ALA A 115 2.64 -10.63 -5.21
N LEU A 116 1.56 -10.54 -4.43
CA LEU A 116 0.29 -11.21 -4.70
C LEU A 116 -0.33 -10.75 -6.02
N THR A 117 -0.44 -9.44 -6.23
CA THR A 117 -1.00 -8.89 -7.48
C THR A 117 -0.16 -9.29 -8.70
N GLN A 118 1.17 -9.26 -8.61
CA GLN A 118 2.05 -9.70 -9.70
C GLN A 118 1.89 -11.19 -10.02
N LYS A 119 1.81 -12.04 -8.99
CA LYS A 119 1.56 -13.47 -9.18
C LYS A 119 0.20 -13.71 -9.84
N SER A 120 -0.82 -13.01 -9.35
CA SER A 120 -2.19 -13.09 -9.86
C SER A 120 -2.27 -12.66 -11.34
N LYS A 121 -1.59 -11.56 -11.74
CA LYS A 121 -1.48 -11.13 -13.14
C LYS A 121 -0.88 -12.22 -14.03
N ARG A 122 0.25 -12.79 -13.62
CA ARG A 122 0.94 -13.87 -14.36
C ARG A 122 0.05 -15.09 -14.54
N LEU A 123 -0.77 -15.44 -13.54
CA LEU A 123 -1.72 -16.55 -13.62
C LEU A 123 -2.88 -16.24 -14.58
N TYR A 124 -3.44 -15.03 -14.50
CA TYR A 124 -4.49 -14.59 -15.40
C TYR A 124 -4.03 -14.60 -16.88
N GLU A 125 -2.84 -14.08 -17.17
CA GLU A 125 -2.25 -14.11 -18.51
C GLU A 125 -2.04 -15.53 -19.03
N LYS A 126 -1.60 -16.47 -18.17
CA LYS A 126 -1.48 -17.88 -18.52
C LYS A 126 -2.83 -18.52 -18.83
N LYS A 127 -3.88 -18.21 -18.05
CA LYS A 127 -5.25 -18.69 -18.30
C LYS A 127 -5.75 -18.19 -19.65
N LYS A 128 -5.61 -16.89 -19.93
CA LYS A 128 -6.05 -16.28 -21.19
C LYS A 128 -5.33 -16.86 -22.42
N LYS A 129 -4.03 -17.19 -22.30
CA LYS A 129 -3.29 -17.88 -23.38
C LYS A 129 -3.79 -19.31 -23.63
N LYS A 130 -4.18 -20.04 -22.58
CA LYS A 130 -4.72 -21.41 -22.70
C LYS A 130 -6.12 -21.46 -23.29
N SER A 131 -6.93 -20.41 -23.18
CA SER A 131 -8.28 -20.38 -23.76
C SER A 131 -8.32 -19.97 -25.23
N VAL A 132 -7.19 -19.52 -25.79
CA VAL A 132 -7.07 -19.07 -27.20
C VAL A 132 -6.43 -20.16 -28.09
N ASN A 133 -5.79 -21.16 -27.49
CA ASN A 133 -5.28 -22.37 -28.17
C ASN A 133 -6.26 -23.53 -27.98
#